data_AF-M0N1B2-F1
#
_entry.id   AF-M0N1B2-F1
#
_cell.length_a   1.000
_cell.length_b   1.000
_cell.length_c   1.000
_cell.angle_alpha   90.00
_cell.angle_beta   90.00
_cell.angle_gamma   90.00
#
_symmetry.space_group_name_H-M   'P 1'
#
loop_
_entity.id
_entity.type
_entity.pdbx_description
1 polymer ?
#
loop_
_entity_poly.entity_id
_entity_poly.type
_entity_poly.pdbx_seq_one_letter_code
_entity_poly.pdbx_strand_id
1 'polypeptide(L)'
;MDSSASGSVDRRASETIADGGTGVGATPPLPTRASARAGLETFKHHPTRVKPMAALPYEAIAFALFALVTVASSLGVVLVEDVWHSALLLGVSLLSVAVHYVMLNAEFLAAMQILVYVGGVLILITFAVMLTRTDDPKEAVS
;
A
#
# COMPACT_ATOMS: atom_id res chain seq x y z
N MET A 1 67.92 30.54 -23.21
CA MET A 1 67.49 29.82 -22.00
C MET A 1 66.84 30.87 -21.12
N ASP A 2 65.55 31.11 -21.36
CA ASP A 2 64.43 30.76 -20.44
C ASP A 2 64.56 31.51 -19.08
N SER A 3 63.54 32.16 -18.55
CA SER A 3 62.19 31.69 -18.36
C SER A 3 61.23 32.87 -18.30
N SER A 4 60.15 32.74 -19.06
CA SER A 4 58.96 33.59 -19.00
C SER A 4 58.18 33.36 -17.70
N ALA A 5 57.42 34.39 -17.34
CA ALA A 5 56.16 34.31 -16.61
C ALA A 5 56.22 33.97 -15.11
N SER A 6 56.11 35.02 -14.29
CA SER A 6 55.25 34.96 -13.10
C SER A 6 54.75 36.36 -12.72
N GLY A 7 53.52 36.66 -13.13
CA GLY A 7 52.54 37.30 -12.27
C GLY A 7 52.77 38.75 -11.83
N SER A 8 52.94 39.69 -12.76
CA SER A 8 52.72 41.12 -12.54
C SER A 8 51.23 41.49 -12.69
N VAL A 9 50.36 40.81 -11.94
CA VAL A 9 48.91 41.03 -11.96
C VAL A 9 48.45 41.39 -10.55
N ASP A 10 48.93 42.53 -10.06
CA ASP A 10 48.32 43.16 -8.90
C ASP A 10 48.68 44.65 -8.87
N ARG A 11 47.73 45.50 -8.48
CA ARG A 11 47.86 46.96 -8.23
C ARG A 11 47.63 47.95 -9.39
N ARG A 12 46.73 47.68 -10.33
CA ARG A 12 46.18 48.75 -11.21
C ARG A 12 44.73 48.55 -11.64
N ALA A 13 43.91 48.01 -10.74
CA ALA A 13 42.45 48.02 -10.88
C ALA A 13 41.80 48.67 -9.65
N SER A 14 42.50 49.63 -9.06
CA SER A 14 41.97 50.58 -8.10
C SER A 14 41.96 51.94 -8.79
N GLU A 15 40.75 52.49 -8.87
CA GLU A 15 40.39 53.88 -9.13
C GLU A 15 39.87 54.22 -10.55
N THR A 16 38.59 54.62 -10.53
CA THR A 16 37.95 55.61 -11.40
C THR A 16 37.34 55.09 -12.69
N ILE A 17 36.07 54.65 -12.60
CA ILE A 17 34.97 55.31 -13.32
C ILE A 17 33.76 55.34 -12.39
N ALA A 18 33.60 56.48 -11.72
CA ALA A 18 32.31 56.92 -11.21
C ALA A 18 31.51 57.44 -12.41
N ASP A 19 30.42 56.75 -12.75
CA ASP A 19 29.36 57.31 -13.58
C ASP A 19 28.02 57.11 -12.87
N GLY A 20 27.28 58.20 -12.79
CA GLY A 20 26.08 58.33 -11.98
C GLY A 20 24.85 57.72 -12.65
N GLY A 21 23.84 57.42 -11.84
CA GLY A 21 22.51 57.09 -12.35
C GLY A 21 21.70 56.15 -11.49
N THR A 22 21.16 56.67 -10.39
CA THR A 22 19.83 56.29 -9.85
C THR A 22 19.51 54.80 -9.72
N GLY A 23 19.92 54.20 -8.60
CA GLY A 23 19.41 52.91 -8.09
C GLY A 23 18.65 53.04 -6.77
N VAL A 24 18.04 54.20 -6.51
CA VAL A 24 17.31 54.49 -5.26
C VAL A 24 15.83 54.12 -5.46
N GLY A 25 15.36 53.06 -4.79
CA GLY A 25 13.94 52.91 -4.45
C GLY A 25 13.09 51.91 -5.23
N ALA A 26 13.60 50.75 -5.65
CA ALA A 26 12.74 49.67 -6.13
C ALA A 26 12.18 48.85 -4.95
N THR A 27 11.23 49.42 -4.19
CA THR A 27 10.31 48.57 -3.42
C THR A 27 9.62 47.61 -4.39
N PRO A 28 9.61 46.30 -4.14
CA PRO A 28 8.98 45.35 -5.07
C PRO A 28 7.53 45.78 -5.32
N PRO A 29 7.09 45.87 -6.58
CA PRO A 29 5.73 46.29 -6.88
C PRO A 29 4.75 45.35 -6.20
N LEU A 30 3.80 45.93 -5.45
CA LEU A 30 2.75 45.19 -4.76
C LEU A 30 2.07 44.23 -5.75
N PRO A 31 1.81 42.97 -5.36
CA PRO A 31 1.15 42.00 -6.23
C PRO A 31 -0.18 42.56 -6.70
N THR A 32 -0.27 42.89 -7.99
CA THR A 32 -1.47 43.44 -8.62
C THR A 32 -2.62 42.44 -8.40
N ARG A 33 -3.81 42.92 -8.05
CA ARG A 33 -4.99 42.06 -7.78
C ARG A 33 -5.30 41.06 -8.90
N ALA A 34 -4.82 41.30 -10.12
CA ALA A 34 -4.87 40.38 -11.25
C ALA A 34 -3.98 39.12 -11.06
N SER A 35 -2.77 39.26 -10.53
CA SER A 35 -1.86 38.16 -10.21
C SER A 35 -2.37 37.32 -9.02
N ALA A 36 -2.96 37.98 -8.01
CA ALA A 36 -3.60 37.28 -6.90
C ALA A 36 -4.82 36.44 -7.35
N ARG A 37 -5.57 36.92 -8.35
CA ARG A 37 -6.68 36.16 -8.95
C ARG A 37 -6.21 35.03 -9.87
N ALA A 38 -5.09 35.19 -10.57
CA ALA A 38 -4.51 34.13 -11.40
C ALA A 38 -4.06 32.91 -10.56
N GLY A 39 -3.63 33.12 -9.32
CA GLY A 39 -3.30 32.05 -8.37
C GLY A 39 -4.53 31.27 -7.86
N LEU A 40 -5.70 31.91 -7.82
CA LEU A 40 -6.95 31.27 -7.37
C LEU A 40 -7.59 30.39 -8.45
N GLU A 41 -7.42 30.72 -9.73
CA GLU A 41 -7.91 29.89 -10.84
C GLU A 41 -7.09 28.60 -11.01
N THR A 42 -5.79 28.66 -10.70
CA THR A 42 -4.88 27.50 -10.76
C THR A 42 -5.16 26.48 -9.65
N PHE A 43 -5.76 26.92 -8.53
CA PHE A 43 -6.10 26.05 -7.40
C PHE A 43 -7.49 25.40 -7.49
N LYS A 44 -8.25 25.62 -8.57
CA LYS A 44 -9.63 25.10 -8.75
C LYS A 44 -9.71 23.75 -9.49
N HIS A 45 -8.59 23.07 -9.72
CA HIS A 45 -8.60 21.76 -10.39
C HIS A 45 -7.76 20.71 -9.65
N HIS A 46 -8.25 20.28 -8.49
CA HIS A 46 -8.02 18.91 -8.03
C HIS A 46 -9.35 18.14 -8.09
N PRO A 47 -9.75 17.61 -9.26
CA PRO A 47 -10.79 16.61 -9.28
C PRO A 47 -10.21 15.36 -8.61
N THR A 48 -10.63 15.08 -7.37
CA THR A 48 -10.67 13.72 -6.83
C THR A 48 -11.65 12.92 -7.67
N ARG A 49 -11.28 12.65 -8.93
CA ARG A 49 -12.05 11.82 -9.84
C ARG A 49 -11.92 10.41 -9.28
N VAL A 50 -12.80 10.10 -8.34
CA VAL A 50 -13.25 8.73 -8.12
C VAL A 50 -13.57 8.19 -9.51
N LYS A 51 -12.62 7.41 -10.04
CA LYS A 51 -12.76 6.79 -11.35
C LYS A 51 -14.04 5.97 -11.23
N PRO A 52 -15.06 6.20 -12.07
CA PRO A 52 -16.30 5.45 -11.97
C PRO A 52 -15.93 3.97 -12.02
N MET A 53 -16.26 3.24 -10.96
CA MET A 53 -16.04 1.81 -10.80
C MET A 53 -16.97 1.04 -11.74
N ALA A 54 -16.76 1.23 -13.04
CA ALA A 54 -17.54 0.64 -14.12
C ALA A 54 -16.65 -0.07 -15.16
N ALA A 55 -15.34 0.18 -15.16
CA ALA A 55 -14.41 -0.80 -15.69
C ALA A 55 -14.14 -1.74 -14.53
N LEU A 56 -14.75 -2.93 -14.51
CA LEU A 56 -14.52 -3.93 -13.49
C LEU A 56 -13.06 -4.38 -13.65
N PRO A 57 -12.10 -3.88 -12.84
CA PRO A 57 -10.74 -4.39 -12.95
C PRO A 57 -10.82 -5.87 -12.54
N TYR A 58 -10.20 -6.75 -13.30
CA TYR A 58 -10.26 -8.20 -13.06
C TYR A 58 -9.80 -8.54 -11.64
N GLU A 59 -8.92 -7.71 -11.08
CA GLU A 59 -8.47 -7.72 -9.69
C GLU A 59 -9.61 -7.47 -8.69
N ALA A 60 -10.53 -6.52 -8.94
CA ALA A 60 -11.64 -6.27 -8.02
C ALA A 60 -12.69 -7.39 -8.08
N ILE A 61 -12.93 -7.97 -9.26
CA ILE A 61 -13.80 -9.15 -9.38
C ILE A 61 -13.19 -10.31 -8.58
N ALA A 62 -11.91 -10.62 -8.81
CA ALA A 62 -11.23 -11.67 -8.07
C ALA A 62 -11.25 -11.41 -6.56
N PHE A 63 -11.02 -10.17 -6.13
CA PHE A 63 -11.03 -9.79 -4.72
C PHE A 63 -12.42 -10.01 -4.11
N ALA A 64 -13.48 -9.54 -4.78
CA ALA A 64 -14.84 -9.72 -4.31
C ALA A 64 -15.23 -11.21 -4.22
N LEU A 65 -14.81 -12.02 -5.19
CA LEU A 65 -15.05 -13.47 -5.19
C LEU A 65 -14.35 -14.15 -4.01
N PHE A 66 -13.04 -13.94 -3.85
CA PHE A 66 -12.30 -14.54 -2.74
C PHE A 66 -12.77 -14.00 -1.38
N ALA A 67 -13.15 -12.72 -1.29
CA ALA A 67 -13.71 -12.15 -0.05
C ALA A 67 -15.03 -12.84 0.33
N LEU A 68 -15.92 -13.07 -0.63
CA LEU A 68 -17.16 -13.83 -0.41
C LEU A 68 -16.86 -15.27 0.01
N VAL A 69 -15.89 -15.94 -0.64
CA VAL A 69 -15.47 -17.30 -0.26
C VAL A 69 -14.93 -17.32 1.17
N THR A 70 -14.11 -16.34 1.56
CA THR A 70 -13.58 -16.24 2.93
C THR A 70 -14.72 -16.10 3.94
N VAL A 71 -15.68 -15.21 3.69
CA VAL A 71 -16.83 -15.00 4.61
C VAL A 71 -17.71 -16.24 4.66
N ALA A 72 -18.06 -16.83 3.51
CA ALA A 72 -18.89 -18.02 3.44
C ALA A 72 -18.24 -19.22 4.15
N SER A 73 -16.93 -19.43 3.93
CA SER A 73 -16.17 -20.49 4.59
C SER A 73 -16.08 -20.27 6.08
N SER A 74 -15.76 -19.05 6.54
CA SER A 74 -15.70 -18.71 7.97
C SER A 74 -17.05 -18.86 8.67
N LEU A 75 -18.16 -18.57 7.98
CA LEU A 75 -19.49 -18.84 8.52
C LEU A 75 -19.73 -20.35 8.62
N GLY A 76 -19.38 -21.10 7.58
CA GLY A 76 -19.48 -22.55 7.57
C GLY A 76 -18.70 -23.22 8.72
N VAL A 77 -17.52 -22.71 9.09
CA VAL A 77 -16.74 -23.21 10.24
C VAL A 77 -17.55 -23.21 11.53
N VAL A 78 -18.37 -22.18 11.77
CA VAL A 78 -19.13 -22.00 13.01
C VAL A 78 -20.50 -22.68 12.92
N LEU A 79 -21.06 -22.79 11.72
CA LEU A 79 -22.40 -23.34 11.49
C LEU A 79 -22.43 -24.87 11.31
N VAL A 80 -21.33 -25.49 10.92
CA VAL A 80 -21.28 -26.94 10.68
C VAL A 80 -21.13 -27.71 12.00
N GLU A 81 -22.00 -28.69 12.20
CA GLU A 81 -22.03 -29.54 13.41
C GLU A 81 -20.88 -30.56 13.43
N ASP A 82 -20.50 -31.09 12.27
CA ASP A 82 -19.39 -32.02 12.15
C ASP A 82 -18.04 -31.31 12.24
N VAL A 83 -17.36 -31.48 13.37
CA VAL A 83 -16.10 -30.81 13.69
C VAL A 83 -15.01 -31.04 12.63
N TRP A 84 -14.98 -32.23 12.01
CA TRP A 84 -14.05 -32.54 10.90
C TRP A 84 -14.26 -31.63 9.69
N HIS A 85 -15.52 -31.45 9.29
CA HIS A 85 -15.89 -30.57 8.18
C HIS A 85 -15.60 -29.10 8.53
N SER A 86 -15.85 -28.71 9.78
CA SER A 86 -15.50 -27.37 10.27
C SER A 86 -14.00 -27.10 10.22
N ALA A 87 -13.16 -28.08 10.56
CA ALA A 87 -11.70 -27.96 10.44
C ALA A 87 -11.23 -27.79 8.98
N LEU A 88 -11.82 -28.53 8.05
CA LEU A 88 -11.52 -28.37 6.61
C LEU A 88 -11.96 -27.00 6.07
N LEU A 89 -13.14 -26.51 6.48
CA LEU A 89 -13.63 -25.18 6.12
C LEU A 89 -12.76 -24.06 6.71
N LEU A 90 -12.16 -24.28 7.88
CA LEU A 90 -11.19 -23.36 8.44
C LEU A 90 -9.95 -23.28 7.55
N GLY A 91 -9.50 -24.44 7.04
CA GLY A 91 -8.40 -24.50 6.08
C GLY A 91 -8.68 -23.71 4.82
N VAL A 92 -9.86 -23.86 4.23
CA VAL A 92 -10.30 -23.09 3.05
C VAL A 92 -10.31 -21.59 3.35
N SER A 93 -10.80 -21.17 4.53
CA SER A 93 -10.76 -19.77 4.96
C SER A 93 -9.33 -19.23 5.04
N LEU A 94 -8.40 -19.98 5.64
CA LEU A 94 -6.99 -19.57 5.79
C LEU A 94 -6.25 -19.53 4.45
N LEU A 95 -6.53 -20.45 3.53
CA LEU A 95 -6.02 -20.41 2.16
C LEU A 95 -6.56 -19.20 1.40
N SER A 96 -7.85 -18.90 1.54
CA SER A 96 -8.46 -17.74 0.88
C SER A 96 -7.79 -16.44 1.31
N VAL A 97 -7.44 -16.30 2.60
CA VAL A 97 -6.64 -15.16 3.10
C VAL A 97 -5.24 -15.12 2.46
N ALA A 98 -4.59 -16.25 2.23
CA ALA A 98 -3.30 -16.28 1.54
C ALA A 98 -3.41 -15.71 0.11
N VAL A 99 -4.50 -16.03 -0.60
CA VAL A 99 -4.78 -15.44 -1.92
C VAL A 99 -4.94 -13.92 -1.83
N HIS A 100 -5.60 -13.40 -0.80
CA HIS A 100 -5.71 -11.94 -0.60
C HIS A 100 -4.33 -11.29 -0.41
N TYR A 101 -3.41 -11.92 0.32
CA TYR A 101 -2.05 -11.38 0.44
C TYR A 101 -1.28 -11.37 -0.88
N VAL A 102 -1.46 -12.38 -1.74
CA VAL A 102 -0.89 -12.37 -3.10
C VAL A 102 -1.46 -11.23 -3.93
N MET A 103 -2.79 -11.01 -3.88
CA MET A 103 -3.45 -9.91 -4.60
C MET A 103 -3.00 -8.53 -4.12
N LEU A 104 -2.64 -8.41 -2.84
CA LEU A 104 -2.08 -7.19 -2.25
C LEU A 104 -0.57 -7.00 -2.55
N ASN A 105 0.04 -7.86 -3.39
CA ASN A 105 1.47 -7.88 -3.66
C ASN A 105 2.34 -8.06 -2.40
N ALA A 106 1.81 -8.76 -1.38
CA ALA A 106 2.48 -9.01 -0.11
C ALA A 106 3.04 -10.44 -0.05
N GLU A 107 4.03 -10.73 -0.90
CA GLU A 107 4.56 -12.09 -1.11
C GLU A 107 5.12 -12.74 0.16
N PHE A 108 5.86 -11.98 0.97
CA PHE A 108 6.41 -12.48 2.24
C PHE A 108 5.29 -12.87 3.23
N LEU A 109 4.24 -12.04 3.33
CA LEU A 109 3.09 -12.34 4.19
C LEU A 109 2.30 -13.54 3.67
N ALA A 110 2.12 -13.66 2.35
CA ALA A 110 1.48 -14.82 1.74
C ALA A 110 2.25 -16.12 2.04
N ALA A 111 3.58 -16.10 1.94
CA ALA A 111 4.43 -17.23 2.29
C ALA A 111 4.30 -17.61 3.78
N MET A 112 4.35 -16.62 4.67
CA MET A 112 4.16 -16.84 6.11
C MET A 112 2.75 -17.33 6.45
N GLN A 113 1.73 -16.88 5.72
CA GLN A 113 0.35 -17.35 5.88
C GLN A 113 0.24 -18.85 5.60
N ILE A 114 0.83 -19.30 4.50
CA ILE A 114 0.84 -20.73 4.16
C ILE A 114 1.71 -21.51 5.15
N LEU A 115 2.90 -21.03 5.48
CA LEU A 115 3.83 -21.75 6.37
C LEU A 115 3.27 -21.90 7.78
N VAL A 116 2.81 -20.81 8.40
CA VAL A 116 2.43 -20.77 9.81
C VAL A 116 0.97 -21.17 10.02
N TYR A 117 0.04 -20.58 9.27
CA TYR A 117 -1.38 -20.84 9.50
C TYR A 117 -1.84 -22.11 8.82
N VAL A 118 -1.52 -22.30 7.53
CA VAL A 118 -1.94 -23.52 6.81
C VAL A 118 -1.06 -24.71 7.20
N GLY A 119 0.25 -24.53 7.32
CA GLY A 119 1.19 -25.60 7.64
C GLY A 119 1.29 -25.94 9.14
N GLY A 120 1.12 -24.96 10.02
CA GLY A 120 1.22 -25.16 11.47
C GLY A 120 -0.14 -25.26 12.15
N VAL A 121 -0.82 -24.11 12.24
CA VAL A 121 -2.03 -23.95 13.06
C VAL A 121 -3.18 -24.81 12.56
N LEU A 122 -3.46 -24.81 11.26
CA LEU A 122 -4.54 -25.60 10.66
C LEU A 122 -4.30 -27.10 10.86
N ILE A 123 -3.07 -27.58 10.64
CA ILE A 123 -2.72 -28.97 10.85
C ILE A 123 -2.91 -29.34 12.32
N LEU A 124 -2.44 -28.51 13.25
CA LEU A 124 -2.63 -28.72 14.69
C LEU A 124 -4.11 -28.81 15.08
N ILE A 125 -4.94 -27.88 14.58
CA ILE A 125 -6.39 -27.89 14.83
C ILE A 125 -7.04 -29.14 14.24
N THR A 126 -6.70 -29.49 12.99
CA THR A 126 -7.27 -30.66 12.31
C THR A 126 -6.91 -31.95 13.05
N PHE A 127 -5.67 -32.08 13.50
CA PHE A 127 -5.25 -33.20 14.35
C PHE A 127 -5.99 -33.22 15.68
N ALA A 128 -6.09 -32.09 16.39
CA ALA A 128 -6.79 -32.01 17.66
C ALA A 128 -8.27 -32.39 17.52
N VAL A 129 -8.93 -31.93 16.45
CA VAL A 129 -10.32 -32.27 16.11
C VAL A 129 -10.48 -33.77 15.82
N MET A 130 -9.53 -34.37 15.11
CA MET A 130 -9.56 -35.80 14.86
C MET A 130 -9.37 -36.60 16.16
N LEU A 131 -8.47 -36.15 17.03
CA LEU A 131 -8.17 -36.81 18.31
C LEU A 131 -9.28 -36.65 19.36
N THR A 132 -10.04 -35.56 19.32
CA THR A 132 -11.15 -35.31 20.27
C THR A 132 -12.45 -36.01 19.86
N ARG A 133 -12.50 -36.65 18.68
CA ARG A 133 -13.68 -37.42 18.27
C ARG A 133 -13.83 -38.60 19.23
N THR A 134 -14.80 -38.49 20.14
CA THR A 134 -15.19 -39.58 21.03
C THR A 134 -16.29 -40.37 20.32
N ASP A 135 -16.09 -41.67 20.16
CA ASP A 135 -17.10 -42.56 19.61
C ASP A 135 -18.28 -42.62 20.59
N ASP A 136 -19.43 -42.07 20.22
CA ASP A 136 -20.68 -42.20 20.98
C ASP A 136 -21.13 -43.67 20.94
N PRO A 137 -21.06 -44.44 22.05
CA PRO A 137 -21.52 -45.82 22.06
C PRO A 137 -23.05 -45.80 22.21
N LYS A 138 -23.77 -45.63 21.09
CA LYS A 138 -25.25 -45.69 21.08
C LYS A 138 -25.83 -47.05 20.65
N GLU A 139 -25.03 -48.09 20.46
CA GLU A 139 -25.51 -49.39 19.94
C GLU A 139 -25.07 -50.65 20.70
N ALA A 140 -24.50 -50.54 21.91
CA ALA A 140 -24.10 -51.74 22.66
C ALA A 140 -25.22 -52.33 23.56
N VAL A 141 -26.42 -51.72 23.60
CA VAL A 141 -27.58 -52.22 24.37
C VAL A 141 -28.88 -51.90 23.61
N SER A 142 -29.13 -52.60 22.50
CA SER A 142 -30.46 -52.91 21.98
C SER A 142 -30.45 -54.29 21.35
#